data_AF-A0A7R9M0B0-F1
#
_entry.id   AF-A0A7R9M0B0-F1
#
_cell.length_a   1.000
_cell.length_b   1.000
_cell.length_c   1.000
_cell.angle_alpha   90.00
_cell.angle_beta   90.00
_cell.angle_gamma   90.00
#
_symmetry.space_group_name_H-M   'P 1'
#
loop_
_entity.id
_entity.type
_entity.pdbx_description
1 polymer ?
#
loop_
_entity_poly.entity_id
_entity_poly.type
_entity_poly.pdbx_seq_one_letter_code
_entity_poly.pdbx_strand_id
1 'polypeptide(L)'
;MIKELSMKDQNDSHFSCVVQYIIFPSHITTASKECLSDDEELELTEDDGELQLITECWVEPQNGVSYDCNNRSKFLEGLDYKEISQAVSYAFKRKVFLLL
;
A
#
# COMPACT_ATOMS: atom_id res chain seq x y z
N MET A 1 -1.84 -5.68 -6.96
CA MET A 1 -1.49 -7.05 -6.51
C MET A 1 -2.63 -7.58 -5.66
N ILE A 2 -3.01 -8.85 -5.82
CA ILE A 2 -4.05 -9.49 -4.98
C ILE A 2 -3.43 -10.71 -4.29
N LYS A 3 -3.74 -10.91 -3.01
CA LYS A 3 -3.30 -12.03 -2.19
C LYS A 3 -4.49 -12.59 -1.41
N GLU A 4 -4.69 -13.90 -1.45
CA GLU A 4 -5.62 -14.60 -0.56
C GLU A 4 -4.89 -15.04 0.72
N LEU A 5 -5.56 -14.90 1.85
CA LEU A 5 -5.11 -15.28 3.19
C LEU A 5 -6.18 -16.11 3.88
N SER A 6 -5.75 -17.13 4.61
CA SER A 6 -6.62 -17.88 5.50
C SER A 6 -6.79 -17.10 6.81
N MET A 7 -8.03 -16.85 7.19
CA MET A 7 -8.40 -16.10 8.40
C MET A 7 -9.34 -16.90 9.28
N LYS A 8 -9.27 -16.65 10.58
CA LYS A 8 -10.20 -17.23 11.56
C LYS A 8 -10.81 -16.17 12.45
N ASP A 9 -12.07 -16.33 12.82
CA ASP A 9 -12.73 -15.44 13.79
C ASP A 9 -12.57 -15.95 15.24
N GLN A 10 -13.26 -15.28 16.17
CA GLN A 10 -13.25 -15.64 17.60
C GLN A 10 -13.92 -16.99 17.91
N ASN A 11 -14.75 -17.51 17.00
CA ASN A 11 -15.42 -18.79 17.12
C ASN A 11 -14.63 -19.92 16.44
N ASP A 12 -13.38 -19.66 16.02
CA ASP A 12 -12.55 -20.56 15.22
C ASP A 12 -13.22 -20.94 13.89
N SER A 13 -14.07 -20.06 13.34
CA SER A 13 -14.63 -20.21 12.00
C SER A 13 -13.61 -19.76 10.98
N HIS A 14 -13.33 -20.61 9.99
CA HIS A 14 -12.30 -20.40 8.99
C HIS A 14 -12.89 -19.83 7.71
N PHE A 15 -12.25 -18.81 7.15
CA PHE A 15 -12.65 -18.19 5.89
C PHE A 15 -11.45 -17.64 5.13
N SER A 16 -11.64 -17.41 3.84
CA SER A 16 -10.66 -16.71 3.00
C SER A 16 -10.85 -15.20 3.12
N CYS A 17 -9.73 -14.49 3.18
CA CYS A 17 -9.66 -13.04 3.07
C CYS A 17 -8.82 -12.65 1.86
N VAL A 18 -9.25 -11.60 1.16
CA VAL A 18 -8.54 -11.01 0.05
C VAL A 18 -7.87 -9.73 0.50
N VAL A 19 -6.57 -9.65 0.29
CA VAL A 19 -5.77 -8.44 0.44
C VAL A 19 -5.40 -7.92 -0.93
N GLN A 20 -5.90 -6.75 -1.27
CA GLN A 20 -5.63 -6.09 -2.54
C GLN A 20 -4.78 -4.84 -2.31
N TYR A 21 -3.61 -4.82 -2.97
CA TYR A 21 -2.73 -3.67 -2.99
C TYR A 21 -2.84 -2.96 -4.33
N ILE A 22 -3.29 -1.71 -4.31
CA ILE A 22 -3.50 -0.84 -5.45
C ILE A 22 -2.35 0.17 -5.49
N ILE A 23 -1.76 0.33 -6.67
CA ILE A 23 -0.72 1.33 -6.91
C ILE A 23 -1.31 2.26 -7.96
N PHE A 24 -1.44 3.53 -7.61
CA PHE A 24 -1.85 4.55 -8.55
C PHE A 24 -0.68 4.92 -9.45
N PRO A 25 -0.94 5.42 -10.67
CA PRO A 25 0.12 5.96 -11.52
C PRO A 25 0.97 6.97 -10.75
N SER A 26 2.29 6.91 -10.94
CA SER A 26 3.20 7.90 -10.37
C SER A 26 2.89 9.28 -10.96
N HIS A 27 3.00 10.31 -10.13
CA HIS A 27 2.88 11.68 -10.57
C HIS A 27 4.00 12.51 -9.97
N ILE A 28 4.37 13.57 -10.68
CA ILE A 28 5.41 14.50 -10.26
C ILE A 28 4.71 15.70 -9.61
N THR A 29 5.04 15.99 -8.36
CA THR A 29 4.62 17.21 -7.68
C THR A 29 5.77 18.20 -7.71
N THR A 30 5.58 19.32 -8.41
CA THR A 30 6.49 20.47 -8.37
C THR A 30 6.01 21.38 -7.25
N ALA A 31 6.91 21.78 -6.33
CA ALA A 31 6.59 22.62 -5.16
C ALA A 31 5.98 24.01 -5.51
N SER A 32 5.93 24.36 -6.79
CA SER A 32 5.56 25.66 -7.34
C SER A 32 4.12 25.75 -7.91
N LYS A 33 3.33 24.66 -7.89
CA LYS A 33 2.01 24.65 -8.59
C LYS A 33 0.81 25.17 -7.79
N GLU A 34 0.93 25.46 -6.50
CA GLU A 34 -0.20 25.95 -5.70
C GLU A 34 -0.40 27.47 -5.71
N CYS A 35 0.46 28.27 -6.38
CA CYS A 35 0.38 29.73 -6.29
C CYS A 35 0.26 30.57 -7.56
N LEU A 36 0.36 30.05 -8.80
CA LEU A 36 0.52 30.98 -9.94
C LEU A 36 -0.66 30.99 -10.93
N SER A 37 -1.29 32.17 -10.95
CA SER A 37 -2.19 32.71 -11.97
C SER A 37 -1.63 32.52 -13.38
N ASP A 38 -2.53 32.43 -14.35
CA ASP A 38 -2.42 32.08 -15.78
C ASP A 38 -1.45 32.94 -16.65
N ASP A 39 -0.49 33.68 -16.08
CA ASP A 39 0.25 34.74 -16.81
C ASP A 39 1.80 34.70 -16.68
N GLU A 40 2.43 33.73 -16.01
CA GLU A 40 3.91 33.66 -15.93
C GLU A 40 4.46 32.32 -16.43
N GLU A 41 5.00 32.34 -17.66
CA GLU A 41 5.70 31.24 -18.32
C GLU A 41 7.13 31.11 -17.73
N LEU A 42 7.25 30.49 -16.56
CA LEU A 42 8.55 30.19 -15.95
C LEU A 42 9.06 28.82 -16.42
N GLU A 43 10.29 28.78 -16.94
CA GLU A 43 11.03 27.55 -17.26
C GLU A 43 11.30 26.76 -15.97
N LEU A 44 10.39 25.88 -15.61
CA LEU A 44 10.60 24.87 -14.57
C LEU A 44 11.66 23.89 -15.10
N THR A 45 12.87 23.93 -14.53
CA THR A 45 13.88 22.90 -14.82
C THR A 45 13.32 21.54 -14.41
N GLU A 46 13.46 20.52 -15.26
CA GLU A 46 12.94 19.15 -15.05
C GLU A 46 13.39 18.50 -13.72
N ASP A 47 14.35 19.12 -13.01
CA ASP A 47 14.95 18.68 -11.75
C ASP A 47 14.20 19.09 -10.46
N ASP A 48 13.14 19.90 -10.50
CA ASP A 48 12.48 20.43 -9.27
C ASP A 48 11.18 19.70 -8.87
N GLY A 49 10.96 18.49 -9.40
CA GLY A 49 9.77 17.66 -9.15
C GLY A 49 10.05 16.48 -8.21
N GLU A 50 9.21 16.29 -7.18
CA GLU A 50 9.23 15.07 -6.36
C GLU A 50 8.33 14.01 -7.00
N LEU A 51 8.88 12.82 -7.27
CA LEU A 51 8.09 11.69 -7.75
C LEU A 51 7.31 11.06 -6.59
N GLN A 52 5.98 11.14 -6.65
CA GLN A 52 5.11 10.56 -5.63
C GLN A 52 4.41 9.30 -6.13
N LEU A 53 4.44 8.25 -5.31
CA LEU A 53 3.72 7.00 -5.53
C LEU A 53 2.64 6.83 -4.46
N ILE A 54 1.38 6.91 -4.87
CA ILE A 54 0.24 6.67 -3.98
C ILE A 54 -0.12 5.19 -4.04
N THR A 55 -0.34 4.60 -2.87
CA THR A 55 -0.71 3.19 -2.73
C THR A 55 -1.85 3.04 -1.75
N GLU A 56 -2.72 2.07 -2.01
CA GLU A 56 -3.86 1.75 -1.16
C GLU A 56 -3.94 0.24 -0.90
N CYS A 57 -4.31 -0.16 0.32
CA CYS A 57 -4.40 -1.56 0.72
C CYS A 57 -5.80 -1.87 1.24
N TRP A 58 -6.52 -2.76 0.56
CA TRP A 58 -7.85 -3.22 0.91
C TRP A 58 -7.77 -4.63 1.49
N VAL A 59 -8.58 -4.91 2.52
CA VAL A 59 -8.62 -6.20 3.22
C VAL A 59 -10.09 -6.56 3.42
N GLU A 60 -10.54 -7.66 2.83
CA GLU A 60 -11.94 -8.11 2.93
C GLU A 60 -12.05 -9.62 3.18
N PRO A 61 -12.91 -10.10 4.10
CA PRO A 61 -13.73 -9.28 4.99
C PRO A 61 -12.88 -8.59 6.06
N GLN A 62 -13.39 -7.47 6.59
CA GLN A 62 -12.78 -6.72 7.69
C GLN A 62 -13.01 -7.41 9.04
N ASN A 63 -12.58 -8.67 9.15
CA ASN A 63 -12.71 -9.50 10.35
C ASN A 63 -11.64 -10.59 10.42
N GLY A 64 -11.37 -11.04 11.64
CA GLY A 64 -10.56 -12.21 11.95
C GLY A 64 -9.07 -11.95 12.01
N VAL A 65 -8.35 -13.03 12.27
CA VAL A 65 -6.91 -13.10 12.44
C VAL A 65 -6.34 -14.09 11.44
N SER A 66 -5.24 -13.74 10.80
CA SER A 66 -4.62 -14.62 9.81
C SER A 66 -4.00 -15.85 10.47
N TYR A 67 -4.02 -16.97 9.75
CA TYR A 67 -3.38 -18.20 10.17
C TYR A 67 -2.85 -18.97 8.96
N ASP A 68 -1.97 -19.95 9.21
CA ASP A 68 -1.42 -20.86 8.21
C ASP A 68 -0.80 -20.13 6.99
N CYS A 69 -0.12 -19.01 7.26
CA CYS A 69 0.54 -18.25 6.24
C CYS A 69 1.81 -18.98 5.75
N ASN A 70 1.93 -19.14 4.44
CA ASN A 70 3.15 -19.67 3.82
C ASN A 70 4.38 -18.76 4.05
N ASN A 71 5.58 -19.30 3.80
CA ASN A 71 6.85 -18.60 4.02
C ASN A 71 6.93 -17.20 3.39
N ARG A 72 6.28 -16.95 2.24
CA ARG A 72 6.29 -15.63 1.58
C ARG A 72 5.40 -14.59 2.27
N SER A 73 4.47 -15.02 3.11
CA SER A 73 3.55 -14.18 3.87
C SER A 73 3.60 -14.45 5.37
N LYS A 74 4.67 -15.08 5.86
CA LYS A 74 4.78 -15.43 7.28
C LYS A 74 4.76 -14.22 8.21
N PHE A 75 5.20 -13.06 7.70
CA PHE A 75 5.11 -11.77 8.40
C PHE A 75 3.68 -11.29 8.66
N LEU A 76 2.67 -11.92 8.06
CA LEU A 76 1.26 -11.63 8.28
C LEU A 76 0.62 -12.57 9.29
N GLU A 77 1.26 -13.69 9.65
CA GLU A 77 0.70 -14.72 10.54
C GLU A 77 0.28 -14.13 11.89
N GLY A 78 -0.94 -14.43 12.33
CA GLY A 78 -1.44 -14.01 13.63
C GLY A 78 -1.83 -12.53 13.72
N LEU A 79 -1.78 -11.79 12.61
CA LEU A 79 -2.24 -10.41 12.56
C LEU A 79 -3.76 -10.33 12.42
N ASP A 80 -4.38 -9.40 13.15
CA ASP A 80 -5.76 -8.98 12.92
C ASP A 80 -5.88 -8.26 11.58
N TYR A 81 -7.05 -8.33 10.94
CA TYR A 81 -7.29 -7.69 9.65
C TYR A 81 -6.88 -6.20 9.61
N LYS A 82 -7.00 -5.48 10.74
CA LYS A 82 -6.61 -4.06 10.85
C LYS A 82 -5.10 -3.86 10.71
N GLU A 83 -4.32 -4.82 11.17
CA GLU A 83 -2.85 -4.76 11.19
C GLU A 83 -2.23 -5.17 9.85
N ILE A 84 -2.95 -5.98 9.05
CA ILE A 84 -2.49 -6.48 7.75
C ILE A 84 -2.10 -5.32 6.81
N SER A 85 -2.94 -4.29 6.73
CA SER A 85 -2.69 -3.14 5.83
C SER A 85 -1.35 -2.45 6.14
N GLN A 86 -1.04 -2.28 7.43
CA GLN A 86 0.18 -1.66 7.90
C GLN A 86 1.39 -2.56 7.64
N ALA A 87 1.29 -3.85 7.93
CA ALA A 87 2.35 -4.83 7.69
C ALA A 87 2.72 -4.92 6.20
N VAL A 88 1.71 -4.95 5.31
CA VAL A 88 1.93 -4.94 3.86
C VAL A 88 2.60 -3.63 3.41
N SER A 89 2.16 -2.48 3.93
CA SER A 89 2.77 -1.18 3.61
C SER A 89 4.25 -1.12 4.00
N TYR A 90 4.63 -1.60 5.19
CA TYR A 90 6.04 -1.67 5.60
C TYR A 90 6.86 -2.60 4.69
N ALA A 91 6.33 -3.78 4.36
CA ALA A 91 7.00 -4.71 3.47
C ALA A 91 7.18 -4.14 2.06
N PHE A 92 6.19 -3.37 1.57
CA PHE A 92 6.24 -2.71 0.26
C PHE A 92 7.26 -1.57 0.24
N LYS A 93 7.21 -0.65 1.22
CA LYS A 93 8.16 0.46 1.33
C LYS A 93 9.62 -0.02 1.34
N ARG A 94 9.91 -1.09 2.08
CA ARG A 94 11.24 -1.69 2.11
C ARG A 94 11.68 -2.23 0.74
N LYS A 95 10.76 -2.74 -0.06
CA LYS A 95 11.07 -3.26 -1.41
C LYS A 95 11.19 -2.15 -2.44
N VAL A 96 10.35 -1.12 -2.38
CA VAL A 96 10.46 0.05 -3.27
C VAL A 96 11.76 0.80 -3.01
N PHE A 97 12.14 1.02 -1.75
CA PHE A 97 13.41 1.65 -1.41
C PHE A 97 14.64 0.85 -1.88
N LEU A 98 14.51 -0.47 -2.05
CA LEU A 98 15.60 -1.30 -2.61
C LEU A 98 15.67 -1.27 -4.14
N LEU A 99 14.66 -0.72 -4.82
CA LEU A 99 14.58 -0.64 -6.28
C LEU A 99 14.93 0.75 -6.82
N LEU A 100 15.04 1.75 -5.94
CA LEU A 100 15.50 3.11 -6.22
C LEU A 100 16.93 3.27 -5.69
#